data_AF-T0YVZ7-F1
#
_entry.id   AF-T0YVZ7-F1
#
_cell.length_a   1.000
_cell.length_b   1.000
_cell.length_c   1.000
_cell.angle_alpha   90.00
_cell.angle_beta   90.00
_cell.angle_gamma   90.00
#
_symmetry.space_group_name_H-M   'P 1'
#
loop_
_entity.id
_entity.type
_entity.pdbx_description
1 polymer ?
#
loop_
_entity_poly.entity_id
_entity_poly.type
_entity_poly.pdbx_seq_one_letter_code
_entity_poly.pdbx_strand_id
1 'polypeptide(L)'
;QQSEFAADITAVNTGRASREYQDAAAFFDRTFITEGMSLLLTQVAQRLAGKGGEPVVQLQTAFGGGKTHTLLAVYHLATRKTALSELAGIPALIDRAGLMDVPRARVAVLDGNAHAPGQVWKRGKQTIKTLWGELAWQLGGAEAFALLKDADLSGTVPGKGRPA
;
A
#
# COMPACT_ATOMS: atom_id res chain seq x y z
N GLN A 1 12.48 -6.27 23.15
CA GLN A 1 12.70 -7.42 22.24
C GLN A 1 11.44 -7.80 21.41
N GLN A 2 10.26 -7.18 21.59
CA GLN A 2 9.06 -7.47 20.79
C GLN A 2 9.00 -6.81 19.39
N SER A 3 9.91 -5.87 19.09
CA SER A 3 9.86 -5.07 17.85
C SER A 3 10.37 -5.80 16.60
N GLU A 4 11.11 -6.90 16.75
CA GLU A 4 11.79 -7.56 15.63
C GLU A 4 10.86 -8.45 14.78
N PHE A 5 9.71 -8.82 15.33
CA PHE A 5 8.72 -9.71 14.67
C PHE A 5 7.40 -9.01 14.34
N ALA A 6 7.33 -7.69 14.53
CA ALA A 6 6.14 -6.92 14.21
C ALA A 6 6.24 -6.40 12.78
N ALA A 7 5.28 -6.76 11.93
CA ALA A 7 5.14 -6.17 10.60
C ALA A 7 4.92 -4.65 10.74
N ASP A 8 5.80 -3.87 10.11
CA ASP A 8 5.76 -2.40 10.07
C ASP A 8 5.75 -1.93 8.60
N ILE A 9 4.60 -1.41 8.17
CA ILE A 9 4.42 -0.94 6.79
C ILE A 9 5.24 0.31 6.50
N THR A 10 5.50 1.16 7.50
CA THR A 10 6.33 2.36 7.35
C THR A 10 7.79 1.96 7.16
N ALA A 11 8.28 0.98 7.91
CA ALA A 11 9.63 0.45 7.73
C ALA A 11 9.82 -0.15 6.32
N VAL A 12 8.86 -0.95 5.83
CA VAL A 12 8.91 -1.54 4.48
C VAL A 12 8.84 -0.46 3.40
N ASN A 13 7.93 0.51 3.53
CA ASN A 13 7.78 1.61 2.58
C ASN A 13 9.02 2.52 2.50
N THR A 14 9.75 2.67 3.62
CA THR A 14 10.96 3.51 3.68
C THR A 14 12.27 2.76 3.45
N GLY A 15 12.23 1.45 3.16
CA GLY A 15 13.43 0.67 2.88
C GLY A 15 14.25 0.31 4.12
N ARG A 16 13.63 0.35 5.31
CA ARG A 16 14.31 0.17 6.62
C ARG A 16 13.95 -1.15 7.30
N ALA A 17 13.06 -1.93 6.71
CA ALA A 17 12.68 -3.23 7.28
C ALA A 17 13.77 -4.29 7.06
N SER A 18 13.75 -5.34 7.88
CA SER A 18 14.60 -6.51 7.66
C SER A 18 14.28 -7.17 6.31
N ARG A 19 15.21 -7.96 5.78
CA ARG A 19 15.03 -8.64 4.48
C ARG A 19 13.73 -9.45 4.42
N GLU A 20 13.35 -10.11 5.52
CA GLU A 20 12.12 -10.92 5.60
C GLU A 20 10.84 -10.13 5.35
N TYR A 21 10.81 -8.84 5.67
CA TYR A 21 9.65 -7.98 5.44
C TYR A 21 9.83 -7.08 4.21
N GLN A 22 11.08 -6.73 3.87
CA GLN A 22 11.39 -5.76 2.83
C GLN A 22 11.38 -6.37 1.42
N ASP A 23 11.82 -7.63 1.29
CA ASP A 23 11.91 -8.32 0.01
C ASP A 23 10.66 -9.18 -0.23
N ALA A 24 10.04 -9.04 -1.39
CA ALA A 24 8.77 -9.69 -1.69
C ALA A 24 8.88 -11.23 -1.68
N ALA A 25 9.93 -11.79 -2.30
CA ALA A 25 10.12 -13.24 -2.32
C ALA A 25 10.38 -13.78 -0.90
N ALA A 26 11.32 -13.18 -0.16
CA ALA A 26 11.61 -13.57 1.21
C ALA A 26 10.42 -13.43 2.17
N PHE A 27 9.52 -12.47 1.91
CA PHE A 27 8.28 -12.27 2.65
C PHE A 27 7.27 -13.38 2.36
N PHE A 28 7.02 -13.68 1.08
CA PHE A 28 6.05 -14.72 0.70
C PHE A 28 6.53 -16.12 1.07
N ASP A 29 7.84 -16.39 1.04
CA ASP A 29 8.42 -17.66 1.52
C ASP A 29 8.10 -17.96 3.00
N ARG A 30 7.87 -16.92 3.81
CA ARG A 30 7.56 -17.03 5.24
C ARG A 30 6.10 -16.71 5.56
N THR A 31 5.27 -16.46 4.55
CA THR A 31 3.88 -16.07 4.74
C THR A 31 2.95 -17.24 4.45
N PHE A 32 2.15 -17.60 5.46
CA PHE A 32 1.02 -18.50 5.24
C PHE A 32 -0.15 -17.72 4.64
N ILE A 33 -0.44 -17.96 3.36
CA ILE A 33 -1.57 -17.35 2.67
C ILE A 33 -2.86 -18.04 3.13
N THR A 34 -3.55 -17.42 4.08
CA THR A 34 -4.88 -17.85 4.52
C THR A 34 -5.90 -17.67 3.40
N GLU A 35 -7.05 -18.33 3.52
CA GLU A 35 -8.17 -18.14 2.58
C GLU A 35 -8.58 -16.66 2.46
N GLY A 36 -8.73 -15.96 3.58
CA GLY A 36 -9.06 -14.53 3.59
C GLY A 36 -8.02 -13.67 2.89
N MET A 37 -6.73 -13.97 3.08
CA MET A 37 -5.65 -13.28 2.35
C MET A 37 -5.68 -13.61 0.86
N SER A 38 -5.94 -14.87 0.48
CA SER A 38 -6.08 -15.28 -0.91
C SER A 38 -7.22 -14.54 -1.60
N LEU A 39 -8.37 -14.41 -0.95
CA LEU A 39 -9.52 -13.66 -1.45
C LEU A 39 -9.15 -12.19 -1.66
N LEU A 40 -8.53 -11.55 -0.66
CA LEU A 40 -8.09 -10.16 -0.77
C LEU A 40 -7.10 -9.95 -1.93
N LEU A 41 -6.04 -10.74 -1.99
CA LEU A 41 -5.01 -10.61 -3.02
C LEU A 41 -5.59 -10.84 -4.42
N THR A 42 -6.58 -11.73 -4.55
CA THR A 42 -7.31 -11.95 -5.81
C THR A 42 -8.07 -10.69 -6.23
N GLN A 43 -8.82 -10.08 -5.31
CA GLN A 43 -9.56 -8.85 -5.59
C GLN A 43 -8.63 -7.69 -5.97
N VAL A 44 -7.51 -7.53 -5.25
CA VAL A 44 -6.49 -6.52 -5.58
C VAL A 44 -5.90 -6.79 -6.96
N ALA A 45 -5.53 -8.04 -7.27
CA ALA A 45 -4.97 -8.41 -8.56
C ALA A 45 -5.92 -8.11 -9.72
N GLN A 46 -7.20 -8.48 -9.58
CA GLN A 46 -8.24 -8.17 -10.56
C GLN A 46 -8.43 -6.66 -10.75
N ARG A 47 -8.40 -5.90 -9.64
CA ARG A 47 -8.53 -4.44 -9.67
C ARG A 47 -7.38 -3.77 -10.40
N LEU A 48 -6.16 -4.16 -10.09
CA LEU A 48 -4.97 -3.65 -10.77
C LEU A 48 -4.95 -4.04 -12.25
N ALA A 49 -5.48 -5.22 -12.60
CA ALA A 49 -5.61 -5.68 -13.97
C ALA A 49 -6.83 -5.10 -14.73
N GLY A 50 -7.63 -4.23 -14.11
CA GLY A 50 -8.82 -3.65 -14.74
C GLY A 50 -9.98 -4.64 -14.96
N LYS A 51 -9.97 -5.79 -14.27
CA LYS A 51 -10.97 -6.86 -14.40
C LYS A 51 -12.05 -6.86 -13.30
N GLY A 52 -12.19 -5.79 -12.53
CA GLY A 52 -13.15 -5.68 -11.42
C GLY A 52 -12.48 -5.70 -10.05
N GLY A 53 -13.16 -6.22 -9.02
CA GLY A 53 -12.66 -6.22 -7.64
C GLY A 53 -12.99 -4.95 -6.85
N GLU A 54 -13.11 -5.10 -5.53
CA GLU A 54 -13.52 -4.02 -4.62
C GLU A 54 -12.52 -2.84 -4.64
N PRO A 55 -12.98 -1.60 -4.86
CA PRO A 55 -12.11 -0.41 -4.94
C PRO A 55 -11.63 0.06 -3.57
N VAL A 56 -12.35 -0.31 -2.51
CA VAL A 56 -12.07 0.08 -1.13
C VAL A 56 -12.25 -1.16 -0.28
N VAL A 57 -11.19 -1.55 0.42
CA VAL A 57 -11.23 -2.73 1.29
C VAL A 57 -10.89 -2.33 2.71
N GLN A 58 -11.81 -2.60 3.63
CA GLN A 58 -11.58 -2.45 5.05
C GLN A 58 -11.13 -3.79 5.64
N LEU A 59 -9.91 -3.85 6.16
CA LEU A 59 -9.42 -5.05 6.86
C LEU A 59 -10.06 -5.14 8.26
N GLN A 60 -11.04 -6.03 8.40
CA GLN A 60 -11.61 -6.37 9.70
C GLN A 60 -10.90 -7.61 10.24
N THR A 61 -10.26 -7.50 11.41
CA THR A 61 -9.72 -8.67 12.13
C THR A 61 -10.36 -8.71 13.50
N ALA A 62 -11.03 -9.81 13.83
CA ALA A 62 -11.71 -9.98 15.11
C ALA A 62 -10.73 -9.99 16.31
N PHE A 63 -9.50 -10.49 16.13
CA PHE A 63 -8.43 -10.42 17.13
C PHE A 63 -7.07 -10.14 16.46
N GLY A 64 -6.20 -9.42 17.18
CA GLY A 64 -5.01 -8.75 16.65
C GLY A 64 -3.93 -9.68 16.08
N GLY A 65 -3.23 -9.19 15.03
CA GLY A 65 -1.99 -9.79 14.53
C GLY A 65 -1.82 -9.74 13.01
N GLY A 66 -2.91 -9.84 12.23
CA GLY A 66 -2.80 -10.07 10.78
C GLY A 66 -2.86 -8.85 9.86
N LYS A 67 -3.41 -7.70 10.30
CA LYS A 67 -3.72 -6.58 9.39
C LYS A 67 -2.50 -6.02 8.68
N THR A 68 -1.46 -5.67 9.42
CA THR A 68 -0.25 -5.08 8.82
C THR A 68 0.44 -6.10 7.92
N HIS A 69 0.48 -7.38 8.31
CA HIS A 69 1.02 -8.45 7.47
C HIS A 69 0.24 -8.62 6.17
N THR A 70 -1.10 -8.57 6.24
CA THR A 70 -1.97 -8.59 5.06
C THR A 70 -1.77 -7.36 4.17
N LEU A 71 -1.59 -6.17 4.76
CA LEU A 71 -1.23 -4.97 3.98
C LEU A 71 0.14 -5.11 3.32
N LEU A 72 1.12 -5.74 3.98
CA LEU A 72 2.42 -6.02 3.37
C LEU A 72 2.31 -7.00 2.20
N ALA A 73 1.46 -8.03 2.29
CA ALA A 73 1.21 -8.92 1.16
C ALA A 73 0.64 -8.17 -0.05
N VAL A 74 -0.32 -7.27 0.17
CA VAL A 74 -0.87 -6.39 -0.87
C VAL A 74 0.18 -5.44 -1.42
N TYR A 75 0.97 -4.82 -0.55
CA TYR A 75 2.06 -3.90 -0.91
C TYR A 75 3.08 -4.60 -1.80
N HIS A 76 3.52 -5.81 -1.43
CA HIS A 76 4.48 -6.60 -2.20
C HIS A 76 3.91 -7.03 -3.54
N LEU A 77 2.66 -7.51 -3.59
CA LEU A 77 2.02 -7.85 -4.86
C LEU A 77 1.99 -6.64 -5.82
N ALA A 78 1.67 -5.46 -5.31
CA ALA A 78 1.55 -4.24 -6.10
C ALA A 78 2.90 -3.61 -6.52
N THR A 79 3.93 -3.71 -5.67
CA THR A 79 5.20 -2.98 -5.86
C THR A 79 6.40 -3.84 -6.21
N ARG A 80 6.24 -5.18 -6.23
CA ARG A 80 7.31 -6.16 -6.51
C ARG A 80 8.21 -5.75 -7.68
N LYS A 81 9.50 -6.05 -7.53
CA LYS A 81 10.48 -5.97 -8.62
C LYS A 81 10.72 -7.34 -9.29
N THR A 82 10.47 -8.41 -8.56
CA THR A 82 10.59 -9.80 -8.99
C THR A 82 9.36 -10.27 -9.78
N ALA A 83 9.50 -11.37 -10.52
CA ALA A 83 8.39 -12.00 -11.24
C ALA A 83 7.38 -12.63 -10.28
N LEU A 84 6.11 -12.74 -10.71
CA LEU A 84 5.07 -13.42 -9.91
C LEU A 84 5.41 -14.88 -9.62
N SER A 85 6.11 -15.54 -10.55
CA SER A 85 6.57 -16.94 -10.42
C SER A 85 7.52 -17.17 -9.25
N GLU A 86 8.17 -16.13 -8.75
CA GLU A 86 9.12 -16.20 -7.63
C GLU A 86 8.43 -15.95 -6.27
N LEU A 87 7.14 -15.62 -6.25
CA LEU A 87 6.39 -15.33 -5.04
C LEU A 87 5.60 -16.56 -4.59
N ALA A 88 6.05 -17.23 -3.52
CA ALA A 88 5.42 -18.45 -3.04
C ALA A 88 3.89 -18.31 -2.86
N GLY A 89 3.14 -19.25 -3.46
CA GLY A 89 1.67 -19.31 -3.42
C GLY A 89 0.93 -18.31 -4.33
N ILE A 90 1.59 -17.27 -4.84
CA ILE A 90 0.96 -16.26 -5.70
C ILE A 90 0.63 -16.80 -7.11
N PRO A 91 1.49 -17.57 -7.82
CA PRO A 91 1.17 -18.07 -9.15
C PRO A 91 -0.18 -18.82 -9.21
N ALA A 92 -0.40 -19.75 -8.28
CA ALA A 92 -1.65 -20.50 -8.20
C ALA A 92 -2.87 -19.59 -7.92
N LEU A 93 -2.69 -18.48 -7.20
CA LEU A 93 -3.73 -17.50 -6.97
C LEU A 93 -4.07 -16.72 -8.25
N ILE A 94 -3.05 -16.28 -8.99
CA ILE A 94 -3.20 -15.55 -10.26
C ILE A 94 -3.86 -16.43 -11.33
N ASP A 95 -3.47 -17.70 -11.41
CA ASP A 95 -4.06 -18.67 -12.33
C ASP A 95 -5.55 -18.87 -12.02
N ARG A 96 -5.91 -19.10 -10.74
CA ARG A 96 -7.32 -19.22 -10.32
C ARG A 96 -8.13 -17.95 -10.60
N ALA A 97 -7.49 -16.79 -10.56
CA ALA A 97 -8.11 -15.51 -10.87
C ALA A 97 -8.33 -15.29 -12.38
N GLY A 98 -7.84 -16.19 -13.25
CA GLY A 98 -7.90 -16.02 -14.71
C GLY A 98 -7.06 -14.84 -15.20
N LEU A 99 -5.96 -14.56 -14.51
CA LEU A 99 -5.03 -13.49 -14.83
C LEU A 99 -3.74 -14.09 -15.41
N MET A 100 -3.12 -13.37 -16.36
CA MET A 100 -1.80 -13.73 -16.89
C MET A 100 -0.69 -12.96 -16.17
N ASP A 101 -1.01 -11.75 -15.70
CA ASP A 101 -0.11 -10.89 -14.95
C ASP A 101 -0.92 -9.96 -14.05
N VAL A 102 -0.24 -9.32 -13.10
CA VAL A 102 -0.76 -8.26 -12.24
C VAL A 102 0.08 -7.02 -12.45
N PRO A 103 -0.49 -5.93 -13.01
CA PRO A 103 0.25 -4.69 -13.20
C PRO A 103 0.87 -4.20 -11.89
N ARG A 104 2.11 -3.72 -11.97
CA ARG A 104 2.73 -3.01 -10.85
C ARG A 104 2.07 -1.65 -10.70
N ALA A 105 1.93 -1.20 -9.46
CA ALA A 105 1.29 0.05 -9.12
C ALA A 105 2.17 0.92 -8.23
N ARG A 106 1.94 2.22 -8.31
CA ARG A 106 2.46 3.17 -7.33
C ARG A 106 1.59 3.07 -6.09
N VAL A 107 2.21 2.87 -4.94
CA VAL A 107 1.51 2.73 -3.66
C VAL A 107 1.84 3.92 -2.79
N ALA A 108 0.81 4.52 -2.20
CA ALA A 108 0.96 5.48 -1.14
C ALA A 108 0.61 4.81 0.19
N VAL A 109 1.44 5.05 1.20
CA VAL A 109 1.28 4.53 2.56
C VAL A 109 1.08 5.71 3.50
N LEU A 110 -0.04 5.70 4.22
CA LEU A 110 -0.33 6.61 5.31
C LEU A 110 -0.42 5.82 6.60
N ASP A 111 0.52 6.06 7.51
CA ASP A 111 0.53 5.47 8.83
C ASP A 111 0.10 6.51 9.87
N GLY A 112 -1.13 6.35 10.36
CA GLY A 112 -1.70 7.24 11.38
C GLY A 112 -1.05 7.13 12.75
N ASN A 113 -0.25 6.08 13.02
CA ASN A 113 0.51 5.98 14.27
C ASN A 113 1.81 6.79 14.20
N ALA A 114 2.38 6.92 12.99
CA ALA A 114 3.63 7.64 12.77
C ALA A 114 3.45 9.17 12.66
N HIS A 115 2.22 9.64 12.46
CA HIS A 115 1.93 11.05 12.22
C HIS A 115 0.77 11.56 13.09
N ALA A 116 1.08 12.53 13.95
CA ALA A 116 0.07 13.16 14.80
C ALA A 116 -0.87 14.07 14.00
N PRO A 117 -2.13 14.26 14.44
CA PRO A 117 -3.04 15.24 13.84
C PRO A 117 -2.40 16.64 13.78
N GLY A 118 -2.38 17.26 12.60
CA GLY A 118 -1.80 18.59 12.39
C GLY A 118 -0.28 18.62 12.22
N GLN A 119 0.42 17.49 12.35
CA GLN A 119 1.84 17.40 12.01
C GLN A 119 2.01 17.49 10.50
N VAL A 120 2.87 18.43 10.06
CA VAL A 120 3.17 18.61 8.63
C VAL A 120 4.20 17.60 8.14
N TRP A 121 4.05 17.12 6.90
CA TRP A 121 5.10 16.41 6.20
C TRP A 121 6.09 17.39 5.56
N LYS A 122 7.37 17.05 5.63
CA LYS A 122 8.45 17.78 4.95
C LYS A 122 9.02 16.92 3.84
N ARG A 123 8.86 17.37 2.61
CA ARG A 123 9.37 16.71 1.39
C ARG A 123 10.39 17.63 0.73
N GLY A 124 11.61 17.63 1.29
CA GLY A 124 12.64 18.62 0.94
C GLY A 124 12.18 20.03 1.33
N LYS A 125 12.05 20.92 0.34
CA LYS A 125 11.54 22.29 0.54
C LYS A 125 10.01 22.36 0.62
N GLN A 126 9.30 21.32 0.17
CA GLN A 126 7.84 21.29 0.20
C GLN A 126 7.35 20.96 1.61
N THR A 127 6.40 21.76 2.09
CA THR A 127 5.64 21.47 3.31
C THR A 127 4.24 21.04 2.90
N ILE A 128 3.78 19.94 3.46
CA ILE A 128 2.46 19.36 3.17
C ILE A 128 1.70 19.29 4.49
N LYS A 129 0.48 19.83 4.52
CA LYS A 129 -0.31 19.99 5.75
C LYS A 129 -1.46 18.99 5.88
N THR A 130 -1.84 18.33 4.80
CA THR A 130 -3.03 17.48 4.74
C THR A 130 -2.70 16.07 4.28
N LEU A 131 -3.51 15.09 4.72
CA LEU A 131 -3.43 13.70 4.25
C LEU A 131 -3.60 13.61 2.73
N TRP A 132 -4.46 14.46 2.15
CA TRP A 132 -4.69 14.51 0.71
C TRP A 132 -3.45 15.02 -0.05
N GLY A 133 -2.83 16.09 0.44
CA GLY A 133 -1.57 16.59 -0.11
C GLY A 133 -0.47 15.54 -0.05
N GLU A 134 -0.40 14.77 1.05
CA GLU A 134 0.60 13.72 1.23
C GLU A 134 0.33 12.52 0.30
N LEU A 135 -0.93 12.10 0.15
CA LEU A 135 -1.31 11.10 -0.85
C LEU A 135 -0.94 11.52 -2.27
N ALA A 136 -1.28 12.75 -2.65
CA ALA A 136 -0.95 13.28 -3.97
C ALA A 136 0.56 13.33 -4.19
N TRP A 137 1.33 13.75 -3.19
CA TRP A 137 2.77 13.77 -3.27
C TRP A 137 3.37 12.38 -3.46
N GLN A 138 2.92 11.37 -2.68
CA GLN A 138 3.41 9.99 -2.84
C GLN A 138 3.00 9.39 -4.20
N LEU A 139 1.80 9.71 -4.69
CA LEU A 139 1.27 9.16 -5.94
C LEU A 139 1.70 9.91 -7.20
N GLY A 140 2.16 11.15 -7.13
CA GLY A 140 2.48 11.93 -8.33
C GLY A 140 3.43 13.10 -8.11
N GLY A 141 4.09 13.16 -6.96
CA GLY A 141 5.09 14.17 -6.65
C GLY A 141 4.53 15.59 -6.66
N ALA A 142 5.37 16.52 -7.10
CA ALA A 142 5.04 17.95 -7.12
C ALA A 142 3.86 18.28 -8.04
N GLU A 143 3.71 17.58 -9.17
CA GLU A 143 2.62 17.81 -10.13
C GLU A 143 1.26 17.46 -9.54
N ALA A 144 1.13 16.26 -8.94
CA ALA A 144 -0.11 15.87 -8.28
C ALA A 144 -0.40 16.73 -7.04
N PHE A 145 0.64 17.08 -6.27
CA PHE A 145 0.47 18.00 -5.13
C PHE A 145 -0.03 19.38 -5.57
N ALA A 146 0.43 19.91 -6.71
CA ALA A 146 0.00 21.22 -7.21
C ALA A 146 -1.52 21.28 -7.43
N LEU A 147 -2.16 20.18 -7.82
CA LEU A 147 -3.62 20.10 -7.97
C LEU A 147 -4.37 20.32 -6.65
N LEU A 148 -3.73 20.01 -5.52
CA LEU A 148 -4.31 20.09 -4.18
C LEU A 148 -3.75 21.24 -3.34
N LYS A 149 -2.88 22.09 -3.90
CA LYS A 149 -2.14 23.11 -3.16
C LYS A 149 -3.04 24.03 -2.32
N ASP A 150 -4.16 24.48 -2.87
CA ASP A 150 -5.07 25.40 -2.16
C ASP A 150 -5.78 24.71 -0.98
N ALA A 151 -6.20 23.45 -1.18
CA ALA A 151 -6.78 22.62 -0.13
C ALA A 151 -5.75 22.31 0.97
N ASP A 152 -4.51 22.01 0.58
CA ASP A 152 -3.41 21.75 1.52
C ASP A 152 -3.08 23.00 2.34
N LEU A 153 -2.95 24.17 1.68
CA LEU A 153 -2.64 25.44 2.35
C LEU A 153 -3.70 25.83 3.39
N SER A 154 -4.97 25.63 3.05
CA SER A 154 -6.13 25.91 3.91
C SER A 154 -6.42 24.82 4.94
N GLY A 155 -5.76 23.66 4.85
CA GLY A 155 -6.00 22.53 5.75
C GLY A 155 -7.36 21.86 5.56
N THR A 156 -7.95 21.96 4.38
CA THR A 156 -9.32 21.49 4.09
C THR A 156 -9.31 20.28 3.17
N VAL A 157 -10.45 19.58 3.12
CA VAL A 157 -10.66 18.49 2.15
C VAL A 157 -10.79 19.09 0.75
N PRO A 158 -10.12 18.54 -0.28
CA PRO A 158 -10.33 18.96 -1.66
C PRO A 158 -11.81 18.90 -2.04
N GLY A 159 -12.34 20.00 -2.59
CA GLY A 159 -13.73 20.05 -3.05
C GLY A 159 -13.97 19.14 -4.26
N LYS A 160 -15.24 18.81 -4.54
CA LYS A 160 -15.65 17.97 -5.70
C LYS A 160 -15.30 18.56 -7.09
N GLY A 161 -14.69 19.74 -7.17
CA GLY A 161 -14.51 20.49 -8.40
C GLY A 161 -13.05 20.68 -8.80
N ARG A 162 -12.49 19.72 -9.54
CA ARG A 162 -11.74 19.98 -10.78
C ARG A 162 -11.50 18.64 -11.49
N PRO A 163 -12.07 18.41 -12.69
CA PRO A 163 -11.56 17.35 -13.54
C PRO A 163 -10.15 17.76 -14.00
N ALA A 164 -9.19 16.84 -13.83
CA ALA A 164 -7.98 16.84 -14.64
C ALA A 164 -8.30 16.10 -15.95
#